data_AF-A0A1Y1T786-F1
#
_entry.id   AF-A0A1Y1T786-F1
#
_cell.length_a   1.000
_cell.length_b   1.000
_cell.length_c   1.000
_cell.angle_alpha   90.00
_cell.angle_beta   90.00
_cell.angle_gamma   90.00
#
_symmetry.space_group_name_H-M   'P 1'
#
loop_
_entity.id
_entity.type
_entity.pdbx_description
1 polymer ?
#
loop_
_entity_poly.entity_id
_entity_poly.type
_entity_poly.pdbx_seq_one_letter_code
_entity_poly.pdbx_strand_id
1 'polypeptide(L)'
;MKSLIFQQLFLYATFLNFLHLIRNQLNIMIKKLSILALVMLLFSCSDNDTSEEIDLAVYSDFQEIEEEDYMEILANSLNIDGMAQVLIAENGDQLITFQYGTCTESPNSYCASLENTDPGNGFKKYVGLYGYDCHDYLVVSRNGNEYVINTEAEFVDLVGEVDTLAKALFLVWGRTYRTDYNNIEVGAYRETTAGYEFIATKLMSDCLPILTNRFNLLVKRNGQISIEAEEEYSRNDDMCI
;
A
#
# COMPACT_ATOMS: atom_id res chain seq x y z
N MET A 1 -20.41 -87.83 -27.42
CA MET A 1 -21.07 -86.53 -27.73
C MET A 1 -21.64 -85.80 -26.50
N LYS A 2 -22.16 -86.47 -25.46
CA LYS A 2 -22.68 -85.80 -24.24
C LYS A 2 -21.62 -85.14 -23.32
N SER A 3 -20.35 -85.57 -23.39
CA SER A 3 -19.28 -85.04 -22.51
C SER A 3 -18.79 -83.64 -22.86
N LEU A 4 -18.88 -83.24 -24.13
CA LEU A 4 -18.35 -81.94 -24.59
C LEU A 4 -19.26 -80.77 -24.20
N ILE A 5 -20.58 -81.00 -24.21
CA ILE A 5 -21.60 -80.01 -23.86
C ILE A 5 -21.52 -79.65 -22.38
N PHE A 6 -21.21 -80.63 -21.51
CA PHE A 6 -21.10 -80.40 -20.07
C PHE A 6 -19.89 -79.55 -19.70
N GLN A 7 -18.76 -79.72 -20.40
CA GLN A 7 -17.56 -78.89 -20.18
C GLN A 7 -17.76 -77.44 -20.64
N GLN A 8 -18.46 -77.22 -21.75
CA GLN A 8 -18.77 -75.85 -22.20
C GLN A 8 -19.73 -75.12 -21.26
N LEU A 9 -20.76 -75.81 -20.74
CA LEU A 9 -21.67 -75.22 -19.76
C LEU A 9 -20.97 -74.85 -18.44
N PHE A 10 -20.03 -75.67 -18.00
CA PHE A 10 -19.26 -75.40 -16.78
C PHE A 10 -18.33 -74.19 -16.95
N LEU A 11 -17.62 -74.09 -18.08
CA LEU A 11 -16.77 -72.93 -18.40
C LEU A 11 -17.57 -71.62 -18.56
N TYR A 12 -18.78 -71.71 -19.12
CA TYR A 12 -19.64 -70.53 -19.27
C TYR A 12 -20.16 -70.03 -17.92
N ALA A 13 -20.55 -70.94 -17.02
CA ALA A 13 -21.00 -70.59 -15.68
C ALA A 13 -19.90 -69.95 -14.82
N THR A 14 -18.66 -70.46 -14.91
CA THR A 14 -17.53 -69.86 -14.17
C THR A 14 -17.14 -68.50 -14.74
N PHE A 15 -17.18 -68.32 -16.06
CA PHE A 15 -16.92 -67.04 -16.71
C PHE A 15 -17.95 -65.96 -16.34
N LEU A 16 -19.23 -66.31 -16.27
CA LEU A 16 -20.30 -65.40 -15.83
C LEU A 16 -20.12 -64.95 -14.37
N ASN A 17 -19.75 -65.87 -13.48
CA ASN A 17 -19.46 -65.53 -12.08
C ASN A 17 -18.22 -64.62 -11.95
N PHE A 18 -17.20 -64.84 -12.78
CA PHE A 18 -16.01 -63.99 -12.83
C PHE A 18 -16.34 -62.57 -13.31
N LEU A 19 -17.15 -62.42 -14.36
CA LEU A 19 -17.62 -61.12 -14.83
C LEU A 19 -18.47 -60.38 -13.78
N HIS A 20 -19.31 -61.11 -13.03
CA HIS A 20 -20.11 -60.53 -11.96
C HIS A 20 -19.23 -60.03 -10.79
N LEU A 21 -18.15 -60.76 -10.46
CA LEU A 21 -17.17 -60.33 -9.45
C LEU A 21 -16.41 -59.08 -9.89
N ILE A 22 -15.95 -59.01 -11.15
CA ILE A 22 -15.28 -57.83 -11.70
C ILE A 22 -16.19 -56.60 -11.66
N ARG A 23 -17.46 -56.74 -12.10
CA ARG A 23 -18.42 -55.64 -12.09
C ARG A 23 -18.70 -55.13 -10.67
N ASN A 24 -18.74 -56.02 -9.67
CA ASN A 24 -18.96 -55.62 -8.28
C ASN A 24 -17.75 -54.89 -7.69
N GLN A 25 -16.54 -55.36 -7.97
CA GLN A 25 -15.29 -54.72 -7.53
C GLN A 25 -15.09 -53.34 -8.18
N LEU A 26 -15.43 -53.19 -9.47
CA LEU A 26 -15.36 -51.92 -10.18
C LEU A 26 -16.33 -50.88 -9.60
N ASN A 27 -17.55 -51.28 -9.25
CA ASN A 27 -18.54 -50.40 -8.61
C ASN A 27 -18.12 -49.94 -7.21
N ILE A 28 -17.39 -50.78 -6.46
CA ILE A 28 -16.86 -50.42 -5.14
C ILE A 28 -15.70 -49.41 -5.29
N MET A 29 -14.82 -49.62 -6.27
CA MET A 29 -13.72 -48.68 -6.55
C MET A 29 -14.21 -47.31 -7.04
N ILE A 30 -15.19 -47.27 -7.96
CA ILE A 30 -15.74 -46.01 -8.50
C ILE A 30 -16.43 -45.19 -7.39
N LYS A 31 -17.15 -45.85 -6.47
CA LYS A 31 -17.77 -45.17 -5.33
C LYS A 31 -16.74 -44.60 -4.36
N LYS A 32 -15.63 -45.31 -4.11
CA LYS A 32 -14.55 -44.81 -3.23
C LYS A 32 -13.77 -43.66 -3.88
N LEU A 33 -13.55 -43.70 -5.19
CA LEU A 33 -12.88 -42.62 -5.93
C LEU A 33 -13.72 -41.33 -5.95
N SER A 34 -15.05 -41.46 -6.07
CA SER A 34 -15.98 -40.32 -6.07
C SER A 34 -16.06 -39.62 -4.71
N ILE A 35 -15.90 -40.36 -3.60
CA ILE A 35 -15.88 -39.77 -2.25
C ILE A 35 -14.55 -39.04 -2.01
N LEU A 36 -13.43 -39.59 -2.49
CA LEU A 36 -12.11 -38.95 -2.35
C LEU A 36 -12.00 -37.63 -3.14
N ALA A 37 -12.59 -37.58 -4.35
CA ALA A 37 -12.66 -36.35 -5.14
C ALA A 37 -13.55 -35.28 -4.50
N LEU A 38 -14.67 -35.67 -3.87
CA LEU A 38 -15.55 -34.75 -3.15
C LEU A 38 -14.88 -34.17 -1.90
N VAL A 39 -14.11 -34.98 -1.17
CA VAL A 39 -13.35 -34.52 0.02
C VAL A 39 -12.22 -33.57 -0.37
N MET A 40 -11.50 -33.84 -1.47
CA MET A 40 -10.46 -32.91 -1.98
C MET A 40 -11.04 -31.57 -2.44
N LEU A 41 -12.25 -31.55 -3.00
CA LEU A 41 -12.93 -30.30 -3.38
C LEU A 41 -13.43 -29.49 -2.16
N LEU A 42 -13.74 -30.15 -1.03
CA LEU A 42 -14.18 -29.47 0.19
C LEU A 42 -13.03 -28.90 1.04
N PHE A 43 -11.77 -29.25 0.75
CA PHE A 43 -10.58 -28.70 1.42
C PHE A 43 -9.82 -27.66 0.57
N SER A 44 -10.32 -27.28 -0.61
CA SER A 44 -9.65 -26.34 -1.52
C SER A 44 -10.20 -24.90 -1.53
N CYS A 45 -11.10 -24.54 -0.63
CA CYS A 45 -11.51 -23.14 -0.42
C CYS A 45 -11.47 -22.82 1.08
N SER A 46 -10.24 -22.72 1.61
CA SER A 46 -9.98 -21.91 2.79
C SER A 46 -9.12 -20.76 2.29
N ASP A 47 -9.76 -19.79 1.65
CA ASP A 47 -9.17 -18.46 1.48
C ASP A 47 -9.02 -17.90 2.90
N ASN A 48 -7.86 -18.16 3.50
CA ASN A 48 -7.37 -17.37 4.62
C ASN A 48 -6.73 -16.11 4.03
N ASP A 49 -7.50 -15.34 3.26
CA ASP A 49 -7.24 -13.93 3.11
C ASP A 49 -7.82 -13.28 4.36
N THR A 50 -7.02 -13.30 5.43
CA THR A 50 -7.20 -12.34 6.52
C THR A 50 -6.67 -10.99 6.06
N SER A 51 -7.22 -10.43 4.99
CA SER A 51 -7.28 -8.98 4.88
C SER A 51 -8.43 -8.59 5.80
N GLU A 52 -8.13 -7.94 6.92
CA GLU A 52 -9.14 -7.22 7.67
C GLU A 52 -9.67 -6.13 6.73
N GLU A 53 -10.72 -6.48 5.98
CA GLU A 53 -11.48 -5.55 5.14
C GLU A 53 -11.86 -4.38 6.03
N ILE A 54 -11.57 -3.16 5.59
CA ILE A 54 -11.87 -2.01 6.41
C ILE A 54 -13.38 -1.80 6.36
N ASP A 55 -14.06 -2.25 7.42
CA ASP A 55 -15.51 -2.08 7.58
C ASP A 55 -15.86 -0.59 7.48
N LEU A 56 -16.62 -0.22 6.45
CA LEU A 56 -17.01 1.17 6.20
C LEU A 56 -17.81 1.76 7.38
N ALA A 57 -18.41 0.93 8.24
CA ALA A 57 -19.06 1.37 9.47
C ALA A 57 -18.06 1.95 10.50
N VAL A 58 -16.77 1.62 10.42
CA VAL A 58 -15.69 2.19 11.25
C VAL A 58 -15.45 3.67 10.92
N TYR A 59 -15.85 4.12 9.72
CA TYR A 59 -15.65 5.49 9.27
C TYR A 59 -16.73 6.47 9.71
N SER A 60 -17.76 6.04 10.46
CA SER A 60 -18.85 6.95 10.88
C SER A 60 -18.37 8.17 11.66
N ASP A 61 -17.22 8.02 12.33
CA ASP A 61 -16.65 9.04 13.21
C ASP A 61 -15.45 9.76 12.56
N PHE A 62 -15.13 9.43 11.32
CA PHE A 62 -14.10 10.13 10.54
C PHE A 62 -14.68 11.40 9.90
N GLN A 63 -13.81 12.40 9.78
CA GLN A 63 -14.08 13.67 9.11
C GLN A 63 -13.30 13.69 7.79
N GLU A 64 -13.92 14.25 6.76
CA GLU A 64 -13.22 14.51 5.50
C GLU A 64 -12.10 15.52 5.71
N ILE A 65 -11.01 15.36 4.95
CA ILE A 65 -9.97 16.37 4.89
C ILE A 65 -10.44 17.44 3.89
N GLU A 66 -10.60 18.66 4.37
CA GLU A 66 -10.94 19.82 3.55
C GLU A 66 -9.66 20.49 3.02
N GLU A 67 -9.75 21.13 1.86
CA GLU A 67 -8.59 21.71 1.14
C GLU A 67 -8.08 23.04 1.76
N GLU A 68 -8.85 23.68 2.65
CA GLU A 68 -8.62 25.08 3.07
C GLU A 68 -7.22 25.34 3.65
N ASP A 69 -6.53 26.35 3.08
CA ASP A 69 -5.28 27.01 3.48
C ASP A 69 -4.27 26.17 4.28
N TYR A 70 -4.19 24.87 3.96
CA TYR A 70 -3.43 23.89 4.73
C TYR A 70 -1.98 24.32 4.91
N MET A 71 -1.38 24.91 3.89
CA MET A 71 0.02 25.32 3.92
C MET A 71 0.27 26.48 4.87
N GLU A 72 -0.64 27.45 4.95
CA GLU A 72 -0.53 28.54 5.92
C GLU A 72 -0.72 28.02 7.35
N ILE A 73 -1.71 27.14 7.54
CA ILE A 73 -1.95 26.48 8.84
C ILE A 73 -0.72 25.67 9.26
N LEU A 74 -0.14 24.89 8.34
CA LEU A 74 1.05 24.09 8.58
C LEU A 74 2.26 24.97 8.91
N ALA A 75 2.51 26.02 8.12
CA ALA A 75 3.62 26.93 8.35
C ALA A 75 3.54 27.60 9.74
N ASN A 76 2.34 28.06 10.11
CA ASN A 76 2.07 28.59 11.44
C ASN A 76 2.28 27.53 12.54
N SER A 77 1.82 26.30 12.31
CA SER A 77 1.95 25.20 13.27
C SER A 77 3.40 24.75 13.48
N LEU A 78 4.23 24.83 12.44
CA LEU A 78 5.65 24.51 12.48
C LEU A 78 6.53 25.70 12.92
N ASN A 79 5.94 26.90 13.05
CA ASN A 79 6.67 28.15 13.29
C ASN A 79 7.83 28.32 12.28
N ILE A 80 7.47 28.34 11.01
CA ILE A 80 8.39 28.50 9.87
C ILE A 80 7.94 29.69 9.01
N ASP A 81 8.92 30.38 8.42
CA ASP A 81 8.70 31.52 7.53
C ASP A 81 8.40 31.06 6.09
N GLY A 82 8.84 29.84 5.74
CA GLY A 82 8.64 29.27 4.42
C GLY A 82 9.07 27.81 4.31
N MET A 83 8.61 27.16 3.25
CA MET A 83 8.88 25.77 2.91
C MET A 83 8.92 25.58 1.39
N ALA A 84 9.84 24.76 0.90
CA ALA A 84 9.86 24.33 -0.49
C ALA A 84 10.22 22.85 -0.59
N GLN A 85 9.63 22.18 -1.58
CA GLN A 85 10.09 20.86 -2.02
C GLN A 85 10.91 21.06 -3.28
N VAL A 86 12.14 20.54 -3.26
CA VAL A 86 13.10 20.65 -4.35
C VAL A 86 13.48 19.26 -4.80
N LEU A 87 13.19 18.95 -6.06
CA LEU A 87 13.64 17.74 -6.73
C LEU A 87 14.99 18.04 -7.39
N ILE A 88 16.00 17.20 -7.12
CA ILE A 88 17.31 17.30 -7.77
C ILE A 88 17.58 16.00 -8.54
N ALA A 89 17.84 16.13 -9.84
CA ALA A 89 18.21 15.02 -10.71
C ALA A 89 19.73 14.73 -10.63
N GLU A 90 20.18 13.53 -11.03
CA GLU A 90 21.60 13.14 -10.99
C GLU A 90 22.54 14.10 -11.74
N ASN A 91 22.05 14.75 -12.79
CA ASN A 91 22.81 15.71 -13.57
C ASN A 91 22.94 17.09 -12.89
N GLY A 92 22.35 17.26 -11.69
CA GLY A 92 22.33 18.50 -10.92
C GLY A 92 21.17 19.43 -11.26
N ASP A 93 20.31 19.07 -12.22
CA ASP A 93 19.13 19.88 -12.56
C ASP A 93 18.16 19.91 -11.37
N GLN A 94 17.67 21.10 -11.05
CA GLN A 94 16.75 21.31 -9.94
C GLN A 94 15.37 21.71 -10.45
N LEU A 95 14.34 21.14 -9.82
CA LEU A 95 12.95 21.50 -10.03
C LEU A 95 12.29 21.76 -8.68
N ILE A 96 11.83 22.99 -8.46
CA ILE A 96 10.98 23.32 -7.32
C ILE A 96 9.58 22.78 -7.63
N THR A 97 9.15 21.75 -6.91
CA THR A 97 7.83 21.13 -7.08
C THR A 97 6.76 21.77 -6.20
N PHE A 98 7.19 22.44 -5.13
CA PHE A 98 6.32 23.14 -4.19
C PHE A 98 7.06 24.31 -3.53
N GLN A 99 6.36 25.42 -3.26
CA GLN A 99 6.92 26.58 -2.59
C GLN A 99 5.85 27.36 -1.80
N TYR A 100 6.19 27.75 -0.58
CA TYR A 100 5.47 28.69 0.28
C TYR A 100 6.49 29.59 1.00
N GLY A 101 6.42 30.92 0.83
CA GLY A 101 7.20 31.90 1.62
C GLY A 101 8.74 31.92 1.46
N THR A 102 9.39 30.83 1.02
CA THR A 102 10.85 30.69 0.79
C THR A 102 11.16 30.64 -0.71
N CYS A 103 12.44 30.51 -1.11
CA CYS A 103 12.94 30.42 -2.50
C CYS A 103 12.42 31.55 -3.44
N THR A 104 12.53 32.82 -3.05
CA THR A 104 12.36 33.90 -4.05
C THR A 104 13.36 33.69 -5.20
N GLU A 105 13.02 34.04 -6.45
CA GLU A 105 13.89 33.96 -7.66
C GLU A 105 15.17 34.83 -7.59
N SER A 106 15.72 35.04 -6.38
CA SER A 106 17.01 35.64 -6.18
C SER A 106 18.09 34.60 -6.51
N PRO A 107 19.10 34.94 -7.33
CA PRO A 107 20.26 34.09 -7.58
C PRO A 107 21.10 33.81 -6.32
N ASN A 108 20.76 34.44 -5.19
CA ASN A 108 21.34 34.20 -3.87
C ASN A 108 20.42 33.42 -2.91
N SER A 109 19.31 32.84 -3.39
CA SER A 109 18.48 31.94 -2.57
C SER A 109 19.22 30.64 -2.30
N TYR A 110 19.11 30.08 -1.10
CA TYR A 110 19.83 28.86 -0.71
C TYR A 110 19.39 27.64 -1.55
N CYS A 111 18.19 27.70 -2.13
CA CYS A 111 17.66 26.71 -3.08
C CYS A 111 18.62 26.58 -4.29
N ALA A 112 19.22 27.68 -4.77
CA ALA A 112 20.25 27.66 -5.82
C ALA A 112 21.59 27.02 -5.39
N SER A 113 21.83 26.84 -4.08
CA SER A 113 23.10 26.30 -3.54
C SER A 113 23.07 24.81 -3.21
N LEU A 114 21.95 24.12 -3.46
CA LEU A 114 21.80 22.68 -3.24
C LEU A 114 22.57 21.80 -4.23
N GLU A 115 23.23 22.39 -5.23
CA GLU A 115 24.01 21.73 -6.30
C GLU A 115 25.12 20.78 -5.79
N ASN A 116 25.45 20.79 -4.48
CA ASN A 116 26.48 19.95 -3.88
C ASN A 116 25.98 19.04 -2.74
N THR A 117 24.66 18.83 -2.62
CA THR A 117 24.11 17.94 -1.58
C THR A 117 24.24 16.47 -1.97
N ASP A 118 24.68 15.62 -1.04
CA ASP A 118 24.86 14.18 -1.26
C ASP A 118 23.49 13.49 -1.41
N PRO A 119 23.22 12.83 -2.55
CA PRO A 119 21.96 12.11 -2.81
C PRO A 119 21.64 11.02 -1.79
N GLY A 120 22.61 10.57 -0.98
CA GLY A 120 22.41 9.58 0.07
C GLY A 120 21.45 9.99 1.20
N ASN A 121 21.08 11.27 1.30
CA ASN A 121 20.28 11.82 2.40
C ASN A 121 19.01 12.55 1.93
N GLY A 122 18.40 12.22 0.78
CA GLY A 122 17.09 12.80 0.41
C GLY A 122 15.92 11.88 0.79
N PHE A 123 14.69 12.42 0.85
CA PHE A 123 13.51 11.56 0.81
C PHE A 123 13.49 10.89 -0.57
N LYS A 124 13.90 9.63 -0.63
CA LYS A 124 13.98 8.92 -1.91
C LYS A 124 12.57 8.77 -2.49
N LYS A 125 12.29 9.50 -3.56
CA LYS A 125 11.13 9.25 -4.40
C LYS A 125 11.59 8.45 -5.61
N TYR A 126 10.91 7.33 -5.83
CA TYR A 126 10.90 6.46 -7.01
C TYR A 126 12.03 6.63 -8.05
N VAL A 127 12.71 5.52 -8.29
CA VAL A 127 13.50 5.29 -9.50
C VAL A 127 12.54 5.33 -10.68
N GLY A 128 12.54 6.42 -11.46
CA GLY A 128 11.77 6.45 -12.70
C GLY A 128 12.24 5.33 -13.64
N LEU A 129 11.35 4.83 -14.51
CA LEU A 129 11.60 3.76 -15.50
C LEU A 129 12.81 3.99 -16.45
N TYR A 130 13.45 5.16 -16.39
CA TYR A 130 14.59 5.54 -17.20
C TYR A 130 15.93 5.60 -16.45
N GLY A 131 15.99 5.17 -15.18
CA GLY A 131 17.25 5.03 -14.44
C GLY A 131 17.91 6.35 -14.06
N TYR A 132 17.12 7.41 -13.90
CA TYR A 132 17.57 8.65 -13.27
C TYR A 132 17.11 8.63 -11.81
N ASP A 133 18.06 8.61 -10.87
CA ASP A 133 17.76 8.81 -9.46
C ASP A 133 17.47 10.31 -9.23
N CYS A 134 16.22 10.64 -8.90
CA CYS A 134 15.84 11.97 -8.44
C CYS A 134 15.68 11.95 -6.91
N HIS A 135 16.13 13.01 -6.25
CA HIS A 135 16.11 13.13 -4.80
C HIS A 135 15.21 14.30 -4.40
N ASP A 136 14.22 14.05 -3.55
CA ASP A 136 13.39 15.10 -2.96
C ASP A 136 14.07 15.64 -1.70
N TYR A 137 14.21 16.95 -1.64
CA TYR A 137 14.66 17.70 -0.47
C TYR A 137 13.55 18.60 0.02
N LEU A 138 13.40 18.67 1.34
CA LEU A 138 12.54 19.63 1.99
C LEU A 138 13.41 20.79 2.49
N VAL A 139 13.18 21.99 1.96
CA VAL A 139 13.84 23.22 2.41
C VAL A 139 12.87 23.98 3.28
N VAL A 140 13.34 24.46 4.44
CA VAL A 140 12.53 25.17 5.42
C VAL A 140 13.23 26.44 5.83
N SER A 141 12.52 27.56 5.89
CA SER A 141 13.03 28.83 6.41
C SER A 141 12.45 29.10 7.79
N ARG A 142 13.30 29.45 8.77
CA ARG A 142 12.91 29.79 10.13
C ARG A 142 13.82 30.86 10.71
N ASN A 143 13.23 31.96 11.17
CA ASN A 143 13.93 33.15 11.65
C ASN A 143 14.96 33.69 10.65
N GLY A 144 14.62 33.65 9.36
CA GLY A 144 15.51 34.08 8.26
C GLY A 144 16.71 33.18 7.99
N ASN A 145 16.77 31.98 8.59
CA ASN A 145 17.75 30.95 8.25
C ASN A 145 17.07 29.81 7.48
N GLU A 146 17.74 29.25 6.48
CA GLU A 146 17.23 28.14 5.68
C GLU A 146 17.91 26.82 6.09
N TYR A 147 17.13 25.75 6.14
CA TYR A 147 17.52 24.42 6.58
C TYR A 147 17.07 23.39 5.55
N VAL A 148 17.93 22.41 5.26
CA VAL A 148 17.58 21.27 4.42
C VAL A 148 17.25 20.11 5.35
N ILE A 149 16.06 19.56 5.20
CA ILE A 149 15.55 18.43 5.97
C ILE A 149 15.60 17.22 5.06
N ASN A 150 16.44 16.26 5.45
CA ASN A 150 16.92 15.27 4.51
C ASN A 150 16.97 13.87 5.17
N THR A 151 16.94 13.81 6.50
CA THR A 151 16.68 12.57 7.24
C THR A 151 15.29 12.51 7.85
N GLU A 152 14.80 11.28 8.05
CA GLU A 152 13.57 11.02 8.80
C GLU A 152 13.61 11.59 10.23
N ALA A 153 14.78 11.55 10.87
CA ALA A 153 14.95 12.08 12.23
C ALA A 153 14.81 13.60 12.26
N GLU A 154 15.44 14.32 11.32
CA GLU A 154 15.28 15.77 11.18
C GLU A 154 13.86 16.16 10.80
N PHE A 155 13.16 15.33 10.02
CA PHE A 155 11.78 15.57 9.66
C PHE A 155 10.83 15.45 10.85
N VAL A 156 10.99 14.40 11.65
CA VAL A 156 10.23 14.23 12.89
C VAL A 156 10.58 15.35 13.89
N ASP A 157 11.85 15.75 13.98
CA ASP A 157 12.28 16.87 14.84
C ASP A 157 11.71 18.22 14.39
N LEU A 158 11.66 18.48 13.07
CA LEU A 158 11.03 19.65 12.50
C LEU A 158 9.55 19.74 12.90
N VAL A 159 8.83 18.63 12.79
CA VAL A 159 7.40 18.55 13.15
C VAL A 159 7.18 18.72 14.65
N GLY A 160 8.07 18.13 15.46
CA GLY A 160 7.96 18.14 16.91
C GLY A 160 6.76 17.35 17.40
N GLU A 161 6.12 17.82 18.48
CA GLU A 161 4.89 17.22 18.99
C GLU A 161 3.73 17.41 18.00
N VAL A 162 3.03 16.32 17.70
CA VAL A 162 1.89 16.27 16.76
C VAL A 162 0.61 16.65 17.51
N ASP A 163 0.43 17.95 17.72
CA ASP A 163 -0.68 18.56 18.45
C ASP A 163 -1.75 19.17 17.53
N THR A 164 -1.54 19.12 16.22
CA THR A 164 -2.45 19.68 15.21
C THR A 164 -2.64 18.69 14.06
N LEU A 165 -3.82 18.76 13.42
CA LEU A 165 -4.10 18.01 12.19
C LEU A 165 -3.07 18.31 11.11
N ALA A 166 -2.68 19.58 10.95
CA ALA A 166 -1.73 19.99 9.92
C ALA A 166 -0.38 19.27 10.07
N LYS A 167 0.19 19.23 11.27
CA LYS A 167 1.42 18.47 11.53
C LYS A 167 1.26 16.97 11.28
N ALA A 168 0.11 16.40 11.68
CA ALA A 168 -0.15 14.99 11.51
C ALA A 168 -0.25 14.60 10.02
N LEU A 169 -0.99 15.39 9.25
CA LEU A 169 -1.15 15.21 7.81
C LEU A 169 0.18 15.43 7.07
N PHE A 170 1.03 16.35 7.55
CA PHE A 170 2.35 16.57 6.97
C PHE A 170 3.25 15.33 7.11
N LEU A 171 3.17 14.65 8.24
CA LEU A 171 3.86 13.38 8.46
C LEU A 171 3.32 12.24 7.59
N VAL A 172 2.00 12.21 7.33
CA VAL A 172 1.37 11.25 6.41
C VAL A 172 1.92 11.44 4.99
N TRP A 173 1.90 12.66 4.48
CA TRP A 173 2.40 12.98 3.15
C TRP A 173 3.91 12.81 3.00
N GLY A 174 4.69 13.21 4.02
CA GLY A 174 6.13 13.03 4.04
C GLY A 174 6.56 11.57 3.93
N ARG A 175 5.70 10.63 4.35
CA ARG A 175 5.91 9.17 4.20
C ARG A 175 5.21 8.57 2.99
N THR A 176 4.92 9.40 1.99
CA THR A 176 4.36 9.06 0.67
C THR A 176 2.92 8.54 0.67
N TYR A 177 2.23 8.59 1.81
CA TYR A 177 0.79 8.37 1.82
C TYR A 177 0.08 9.57 1.19
N ARG A 178 -1.03 9.32 0.52
CA ARG A 178 -1.86 10.31 -0.16
C ARG A 178 -3.23 10.34 0.48
N THR A 179 -3.79 11.54 0.58
CA THR A 179 -5.15 11.76 1.03
C THR A 179 -5.84 12.62 -0.02
N ASP A 180 -7.02 12.21 -0.46
CA ASP A 180 -7.82 13.04 -1.36
C ASP A 180 -8.74 13.95 -0.55
N TYR A 181 -8.71 15.24 -0.87
CA TYR A 181 -9.64 16.19 -0.26
C TYR A 181 -11.08 15.86 -0.64
N ASN A 182 -11.99 16.03 0.32
CA ASN A 182 -13.43 15.83 0.11
C ASN A 182 -13.79 14.40 -0.36
N ASN A 183 -12.97 13.39 -0.01
CA ASN A 183 -13.24 11.98 -0.31
C ASN A 183 -12.92 11.11 0.90
N ILE A 184 -13.95 10.83 1.71
CA ILE A 184 -13.81 10.07 2.95
C ILE A 184 -13.20 8.67 2.75
N GLU A 185 -13.36 8.08 1.56
CA GLU A 185 -12.87 6.72 1.29
C GLU A 185 -11.35 6.62 1.15
N VAL A 186 -10.67 7.74 0.86
CA VAL A 186 -9.22 7.77 0.61
C VAL A 186 -8.55 9.03 1.16
N GLY A 187 -9.25 9.78 2.02
CA GLY A 187 -8.81 11.03 2.60
C GLY A 187 -9.73 11.47 3.73
N ALA A 188 -9.58 10.82 4.88
CA ALA A 188 -10.32 11.15 6.08
C ALA A 188 -9.42 11.10 7.31
N TYR A 189 -9.85 11.75 8.39
CA TYR A 189 -9.14 11.70 9.66
C TYR A 189 -10.08 11.66 10.86
N ARG A 190 -9.56 11.25 12.01
CA ARG A 190 -10.16 11.54 13.32
C ARG A 190 -9.09 11.78 14.36
N GLU A 191 -9.37 12.68 15.29
CA GLU A 191 -8.51 12.89 16.44
C GLU A 191 -8.81 11.88 17.55
N THR A 192 -7.76 11.33 18.16
CA THR A 192 -7.85 10.42 19.30
C THR A 192 -6.97 10.91 20.45
N THR A 193 -7.10 10.26 21.61
CA THR A 193 -6.20 10.53 22.74
C THR A 193 -4.75 10.12 22.44
N ALA A 194 -4.53 9.19 21.50
CA ALA A 194 -3.19 8.71 21.15
C ALA A 194 -2.52 9.54 20.04
N GLY A 195 -3.29 10.33 19.29
CA GLY A 195 -2.81 11.00 18.09
C GLY A 195 -3.93 11.30 17.10
N TYR A 196 -3.64 11.13 15.82
CA TYR A 196 -4.60 11.25 14.73
C TYR A 196 -4.65 9.95 13.94
N GLU A 197 -5.85 9.49 13.64
CA GLU A 197 -6.04 8.39 12.70
C GLU A 197 -6.38 8.93 11.32
N PHE A 198 -5.90 8.27 10.27
CA PHE A 198 -6.09 8.68 8.89
C PHE A 198 -6.48 7.52 8.00
N ILE A 199 -7.38 7.81 7.06
CA ILE A 199 -7.62 6.98 5.89
C ILE A 199 -6.85 7.62 4.74
N ALA A 200 -5.88 6.87 4.24
CA ALA A 200 -4.96 7.33 3.22
C ALA A 200 -4.63 6.19 2.24
N THR A 201 -4.15 6.53 1.07
CA THR A 201 -3.69 5.56 0.08
C THR A 201 -2.18 5.62 -0.12
N LYS A 202 -1.59 4.55 -0.62
CA LYS A 202 -0.20 4.52 -1.04
C LYS A 202 -0.03 3.61 -2.25
N LEU A 203 0.77 4.08 -3.20
CA LEU A 203 1.18 3.28 -4.35
C LEU A 203 2.17 2.21 -3.88
N MET A 204 1.79 0.95 -4.04
CA MET A 204 2.59 -0.21 -3.63
C MET A 204 3.40 -0.79 -4.78
N SER A 205 2.87 -0.67 -6.00
CA SER A 205 3.54 -1.03 -7.25
C SER A 205 3.13 -0.05 -8.34
N ASP A 206 4.09 0.37 -9.14
CA ASP A 206 3.93 1.33 -10.24
C ASP A 206 3.92 0.65 -11.62
N CYS A 207 4.06 -0.67 -11.70
CA CYS A 207 4.08 -1.40 -12.96
C CYS A 207 3.67 -2.88 -12.80
N LEU A 208 2.72 -3.33 -13.64
CA LEU A 208 2.26 -4.73 -13.82
C LEU A 208 2.21 -5.58 -12.53
N PRO A 209 1.25 -5.34 -11.61
CA PRO A 209 0.19 -4.33 -11.70
C PRO A 209 0.62 -2.97 -11.16
N ILE A 210 -0.07 -1.91 -11.59
CA ILE A 210 -0.22 -0.72 -10.73
C ILE A 210 -1.12 -1.12 -9.58
N LEU A 211 -0.60 -1.04 -8.36
CA LEU A 211 -1.30 -1.43 -7.14
C LEU A 211 -1.28 -0.26 -6.16
N THR A 212 -2.47 0.17 -5.74
CA THR A 212 -2.64 1.16 -4.67
C THR A 212 -3.39 0.50 -3.53
N ASN A 213 -2.81 0.58 -2.34
CA ASN A 213 -3.46 0.10 -1.12
C ASN A 213 -4.03 1.30 -0.35
N ARG A 214 -5.12 1.04 0.39
CA ARG A 214 -5.70 1.94 1.38
C ARG A 214 -5.27 1.49 2.77
N PHE A 215 -4.99 2.46 3.63
CA PHE A 215 -4.46 2.26 4.96
C PHE A 215 -5.30 3.01 5.98
N ASN A 216 -5.52 2.37 7.12
CA ASN A 216 -5.85 3.05 8.37
C ASN A 216 -4.54 3.27 9.14
N LEU A 217 -4.12 4.54 9.26
CA LEU A 217 -2.87 4.94 9.89
C LEU A 217 -3.16 5.58 11.24
N LEU A 218 -2.36 5.27 12.27
CA LEU A 218 -2.31 6.04 13.50
C LEU A 218 -1.01 6.85 13.55
N VAL A 219 -1.13 8.18 13.48
CA VAL A 219 -0.05 9.14 13.71
C VAL A 219 -0.03 9.51 15.19
N LYS A 220 0.93 8.97 15.93
CA LYS A 220 1.08 9.24 17.36
C LYS A 220 1.59 10.66 17.61
N ARG A 221 1.33 11.18 18.81
CA ARG A 221 1.78 12.51 19.26
C ARG A 221 3.30 12.74 19.16
N ASN A 222 4.10 11.66 19.16
CA ASN A 222 5.56 11.71 19.01
C ASN A 222 6.06 11.62 17.56
N GLY A 223 5.17 11.66 16.57
CA GLY A 223 5.50 11.62 15.14
C GLY A 223 5.69 10.23 14.55
N GLN A 224 5.54 9.16 15.33
CA GLN A 224 5.53 7.78 14.82
C GLN A 224 4.20 7.47 14.11
N ILE A 225 4.28 6.74 12.99
CA ILE A 225 3.11 6.21 12.28
C ILE A 225 3.06 4.69 12.46
N SER A 226 1.91 4.16 12.88
CA SER A 226 1.58 2.74 12.79
C SER A 226 0.49 2.49 11.74
N ILE A 227 0.56 1.33 11.10
CA ILE A 227 -0.50 0.83 10.22
C ILE A 227 -1.41 -0.04 11.09
N GLU A 228 -2.67 0.36 11.22
CA GLU A 228 -3.67 -0.37 11.99
C GLU A 228 -4.47 -1.32 11.09
N ALA A 229 -4.67 -0.96 9.82
CA ALA A 229 -5.26 -1.81 8.79
C ALA A 229 -4.74 -1.45 7.40
N GLU A 230 -4.76 -2.41 6.49
CA GLU A 230 -4.34 -2.28 5.09
C GLU A 230 -5.23 -3.16 4.20
N GLU A 231 -5.65 -2.60 3.07
CA GLU A 231 -6.38 -3.35 2.05
C GLU A 231 -6.03 -2.88 0.63
N GLU A 232 -6.25 -3.73 -0.36
CA GLU A 232 -6.13 -3.36 -1.77
C GLU A 232 -7.28 -2.40 -2.14
N TYR A 233 -6.93 -1.21 -2.60
CA TYR A 233 -7.92 -0.20 -3.01
C TYR A 233 -8.13 -0.21 -4.52
N SER A 234 -7.05 -0.29 -5.30
CA SER A 234 -7.15 -0.39 -6.75
C SER A 234 -6.00 -1.17 -7.35
N ARG A 235 -6.31 -1.96 -8.37
CA ARG A 235 -5.35 -2.74 -9.15
C ARG A 235 -5.59 -2.54 -10.64
N ASN A 236 -4.51 -2.36 -11.38
CA ASN A 236 -4.53 -2.41 -12.85
C ASN A 236 -3.37 -3.28 -13.34
N ASP A 237 -3.69 -4.48 -13.81
CA ASP A 237 -2.72 -5.50 -14.19
C ASP A 237 -1.99 -5.21 -15.52
N ASP A 238 -2.45 -4.22 -16.29
CA ASP A 238 -1.99 -3.97 -17.67
C ASP A 238 -1.32 -2.59 -17.85
N MET A 239 -0.97 -1.89 -16.77
CA MET A 239 -0.37 -0.54 -16.84
C MET A 239 0.96 -0.42 -16.10
N CYS A 240 1.73 0.60 -16.48
CA CYS A 240 2.92 1.11 -15.78
C CYS A 240 2.94 2.65 -15.86
N ILE A 241 3.53 3.32 -14.86
CA ILE A 241 3.74 4.78 -14.83
C ILE A 241 5.23 5.15 -14.73
#